data_AF-H3D927-F1
#
_entry.id   AF-H3D927-F1
#
_cell.length_a   1.000
_cell.length_b   1.000
_cell.length_c   1.000
_cell.angle_alpha   90.00
_cell.angle_beta   90.00
_cell.angle_gamma   90.00
#
_symmetry.space_group_name_H-M   'P 1'
#
loop_
_entity.id
_entity.type
_entity.pdbx_description
1 polymer ?
#
loop_
_entity_poly.entity_id
_entity_poly.type
_entity_poly.pdbx_seq_one_letter_code
_entity_poly.pdbx_strand_id
1 'polypeptide(L)'
;FGDYRGRWCIDDHGFVYGIGELYYPSPSACPCTCTVDGPVCVRPKCPRVHPRCTRIRYQACCPVCEAMARVCVYGGRTYRLLEEFRLSRCERCRCGANREVYCSISDCPAPQCVNPTYEPNHCCPVCRSGPNCFAGNRVIPAGERVSIDERTTCYCTYRDGTWHTHPQATCEQHSKPGPTPS
;
A
#
# COMPACT_ATOMS: atom_id res chain seq x y z
N PHE A 1 -51.74 -40.61 42.83
CA PHE A 1 -51.28 -39.27 42.44
C PHE A 1 -49.95 -39.44 41.72
N GLY A 2 -49.94 -39.37 40.38
CA GLY A 2 -48.71 -39.58 39.61
C GLY A 2 -47.78 -38.38 39.74
N ASP A 3 -46.52 -38.64 40.05
CA ASP A 3 -45.46 -37.63 40.09
C ASP A 3 -45.27 -37.01 38.69
N TYR A 4 -45.90 -35.86 38.46
CA TYR A 4 -45.65 -34.99 37.30
C TYR A 4 -44.38 -34.14 37.47
N ARG A 5 -43.62 -34.34 38.55
CA ARG A 5 -42.33 -33.70 38.79
C ARG A 5 -41.26 -34.41 37.97
N GLY A 6 -40.74 -33.74 36.94
CA GLY A 6 -39.43 -34.08 36.35
C GLY A 6 -39.43 -34.70 34.96
N ARG A 7 -40.48 -34.57 34.15
CA ARG A 7 -40.51 -35.08 32.75
C ARG A 7 -40.51 -33.98 31.68
N TRP A 8 -39.92 -32.84 32.00
CA TRP A 8 -39.88 -31.70 31.09
C TRP A 8 -38.62 -30.89 31.33
N CYS A 9 -38.22 -30.13 30.32
CA CYS A 9 -37.07 -29.24 30.37
C CYS A 9 -37.56 -27.79 30.33
N ILE A 10 -36.79 -26.85 30.90
CA ILE A 10 -37.10 -25.41 30.85
C ILE A 10 -35.92 -24.65 30.26
N ASP A 11 -36.19 -23.61 29.48
CA ASP A 11 -35.22 -22.59 29.07
C ASP A 11 -35.06 -21.43 30.07
N ASP A 12 -34.20 -20.47 29.73
CA ASP A 12 -33.92 -19.28 30.54
C ASP A 12 -35.12 -18.31 30.68
N HIS A 13 -36.09 -18.38 29.77
CA HIS A 13 -37.32 -17.59 29.81
C HIS A 13 -38.47 -18.29 30.55
N GLY A 14 -38.27 -19.53 31.02
CA GLY A 14 -39.30 -20.28 31.73
C GLY A 14 -40.23 -21.11 30.84
N PHE A 15 -39.94 -21.24 29.54
CA PHE A 15 -40.74 -22.06 28.64
C PHE A 15 -40.48 -23.54 28.85
N VAL A 16 -41.54 -24.35 28.84
CA VAL A 16 -41.50 -25.78 29.16
C VAL A 16 -41.52 -26.62 27.87
N TYR A 17 -40.57 -27.54 27.76
CA TYR A 17 -40.40 -28.45 26.62
C TYR A 17 -40.66 -29.90 27.02
N GLY A 18 -41.34 -30.64 26.15
CA GLY A 18 -41.65 -32.06 26.33
C GLY A 18 -40.49 -32.99 26.00
N ILE A 19 -40.53 -34.24 26.51
CA ILE A 19 -39.53 -35.26 26.17
C ILE A 19 -39.51 -35.51 24.66
N GLY A 20 -38.31 -35.52 24.07
CA GLY A 20 -38.07 -35.67 22.64
C GLY A 20 -37.98 -34.34 21.87
N GLU A 21 -38.36 -33.22 22.49
CA GLU A 21 -38.32 -31.91 21.83
C GLU A 21 -36.90 -31.36 21.74
N LEU A 22 -36.59 -30.78 20.59
CA LEU A 22 -35.37 -30.02 20.34
C LEU A 22 -35.64 -28.54 20.67
N TYR A 23 -34.81 -27.97 21.52
CA TYR A 23 -34.95 -26.57 21.94
C TYR A 23 -33.60 -25.89 22.16
N TYR A 24 -33.64 -24.56 22.32
CA TYR A 24 -32.47 -23.75 22.61
C TYR A 24 -32.66 -23.10 24.00
N PRO A 25 -31.93 -23.56 25.03
CA PRO A 25 -32.09 -23.04 26.39
C PRO A 25 -31.82 -21.54 26.55
N SER A 26 -31.08 -20.95 25.63
CA SER A 26 -30.84 -19.50 25.52
C SER A 26 -30.41 -19.16 24.10
N PRO A 27 -30.40 -17.87 23.70
CA PRO A 27 -29.92 -17.44 22.38
C PRO A 27 -28.46 -17.82 22.07
N SER A 28 -27.65 -18.10 23.10
CA SER A 28 -26.23 -18.50 23.00
C SER A 28 -25.97 -19.96 23.38
N ALA A 29 -26.99 -20.73 23.76
CA ALA A 29 -26.85 -22.14 24.14
C ALA A 29 -26.87 -23.06 22.90
N CYS A 30 -26.26 -24.24 23.02
CA CYS A 30 -26.37 -25.27 21.99
C CYS A 30 -27.80 -25.80 21.89
N PRO A 31 -28.20 -26.36 20.74
CA PRO A 31 -29.46 -27.10 20.66
C PRO A 31 -29.41 -28.30 21.61
N CYS A 32 -30.48 -28.49 22.36
CA CYS A 32 -30.63 -29.58 23.31
C CYS A 32 -31.90 -30.36 23.02
N THR A 33 -31.82 -31.68 23.17
CA THR A 33 -33.00 -32.55 23.16
C THR A 33 -33.40 -32.84 24.59
N CYS A 34 -34.67 -32.60 24.94
CA CYS A 34 -35.17 -32.94 26.26
C CYS A 34 -35.32 -34.46 26.41
N THR A 35 -34.67 -35.09 27.38
CA THR A 35 -34.82 -36.51 27.68
C THR A 35 -35.42 -36.72 29.06
N VAL A 36 -35.73 -37.98 29.40
CA VAL A 36 -36.20 -38.36 30.73
C VAL A 36 -35.20 -38.04 31.84
N ASP A 37 -33.91 -37.96 31.52
CA ASP A 37 -32.82 -37.68 32.45
C ASP A 37 -32.41 -36.20 32.45
N GLY A 38 -33.03 -35.37 31.60
CA GLY A 38 -32.76 -33.95 31.44
C GLY A 38 -32.33 -33.55 30.02
N PRO A 39 -31.89 -32.30 29.81
CA PRO A 39 -31.51 -31.82 28.48
C PRO A 39 -30.16 -32.37 28.04
N VAL A 40 -30.14 -32.99 26.86
CA VAL A 40 -28.90 -33.46 26.21
C VAL A 40 -28.54 -32.53 25.08
N CYS A 41 -27.49 -31.73 25.29
CA CYS A 41 -27.06 -30.70 24.35
C CYS A 41 -25.93 -31.21 23.45
N VAL A 42 -26.09 -31.01 22.13
CA VAL A 42 -25.08 -31.41 21.16
C VAL A 42 -24.53 -30.16 20.49
N ARG A 43 -23.21 -29.99 20.54
CA ARG A 43 -22.56 -28.89 19.82
C ARG A 43 -22.52 -29.21 18.33
N PRO A 44 -23.21 -28.44 17.47
CA PRO A 44 -23.14 -28.64 16.03
C PRO A 44 -21.76 -28.26 15.51
N LYS A 45 -21.46 -28.66 14.27
CA LYS A 45 -20.23 -28.23 13.58
C LYS A 45 -20.33 -26.73 13.29
N CYS A 46 -19.65 -25.93 14.10
CA CYS A 46 -19.69 -24.47 13.95
C CYS A 46 -18.89 -23.98 12.73
N PRO A 47 -19.33 -22.88 12.09
CA PRO A 47 -18.57 -22.25 11.02
C PRO A 47 -17.26 -21.66 11.55
N ARG A 48 -16.23 -21.64 10.70
CA ARG A 48 -14.98 -20.94 11.02
C ARG A 48 -15.18 -19.45 10.83
N VAL A 49 -14.89 -18.67 11.86
CA VAL A 49 -14.93 -17.21 11.78
C VAL A 49 -13.73 -16.72 10.98
N HIS A 50 -13.97 -15.83 10.03
CA HIS A 50 -12.91 -15.24 9.22
C HIS A 50 -11.95 -14.42 10.11
N PRO A 51 -10.62 -14.47 9.91
CA PRO A 51 -9.65 -13.71 10.73
C PRO A 51 -9.86 -12.19 10.75
N ARG A 52 -10.53 -11.66 9.71
CA ARG A 52 -10.89 -10.23 9.60
C ARG A 52 -12.23 -9.89 10.27
N CYS A 53 -12.81 -10.80 11.03
CA CYS A 53 -14.02 -10.50 11.78
C CYS A 53 -13.69 -9.55 12.93
N THR A 54 -14.37 -8.40 12.96
CA THR A 54 -14.20 -7.40 14.03
C THR A 54 -15.21 -7.55 15.14
N ARG A 55 -16.35 -8.19 14.84
CA ARG A 55 -17.44 -8.36 15.80
C ARG A 55 -18.08 -9.71 15.63
N ILE A 56 -18.01 -10.52 16.68
CA ILE A 56 -18.58 -11.86 16.75
C ILE A 56 -19.88 -11.77 17.54
N ARG A 57 -20.92 -12.41 17.02
CA ARG A 57 -22.17 -12.71 17.74
C ARG A 57 -22.32 -14.22 17.83
N TYR A 58 -23.04 -14.69 18.84
CA TYR A 58 -23.40 -16.10 18.94
C TYR A 58 -24.82 -16.31 18.44
N GLN A 59 -25.00 -17.31 17.59
CA GLN A 59 -26.31 -17.84 17.22
C GLN A 59 -26.33 -19.28 17.70
N ALA A 60 -27.17 -19.54 18.71
CA ALA A 60 -27.00 -20.70 19.57
C ALA A 60 -25.54 -20.72 20.10
N CYS A 61 -24.92 -21.88 20.25
CA CYS A 61 -23.53 -21.96 20.69
C CYS A 61 -22.47 -21.73 19.60
N CYS A 62 -22.85 -21.32 18.39
CA CYS A 62 -21.89 -21.09 17.31
C CYS A 62 -21.60 -19.61 17.07
N PRO A 63 -20.32 -19.23 16.85
CA PRO A 63 -19.95 -17.87 16.52
C PRO A 63 -20.29 -17.54 15.06
N VAL A 64 -20.86 -16.36 14.85
CA VAL A 64 -21.21 -15.79 13.56
C VAL A 64 -20.56 -14.41 13.45
N CYS A 65 -19.94 -14.12 12.31
CA CYS A 65 -19.34 -12.81 12.11
C CYS A 65 -20.40 -11.77 11.73
N GLU A 66 -20.51 -10.73 12.55
CA GLU A 66 -21.52 -9.68 12.37
C GLU A 66 -20.95 -8.46 11.64
N ALA A 67 -19.64 -8.22 11.73
CA ALA A 67 -18.97 -7.14 11.01
C ALA A 67 -17.54 -7.53 10.62
N MET A 68 -17.22 -7.34 9.34
CA MET A 68 -15.86 -7.50 8.81
C MET A 68 -15.08 -6.20 8.91
N ALA A 69 -13.77 -6.32 9.11
CA ALA A 69 -12.86 -5.19 9.13
C ALA A 69 -12.89 -4.44 7.79
N ARG A 70 -13.27 -3.17 7.82
CA ARG A 70 -13.27 -2.25 6.67
C ARG A 70 -11.91 -1.56 6.54
N VAL A 71 -10.84 -2.35 6.59
CA VAL A 71 -9.45 -1.89 6.53
C VAL A 71 -8.64 -2.80 5.63
N CYS A 72 -7.60 -2.28 5.01
CA CYS A 72 -6.53 -3.08 4.41
C CYS A 72 -5.47 -3.40 5.46
N VAL A 73 -4.87 -4.59 5.39
CA VAL A 73 -3.71 -4.96 6.21
C VAL A 73 -2.51 -5.08 5.28
N TYR A 74 -1.47 -4.27 5.51
CA TYR A 74 -0.27 -4.28 4.68
C TYR A 74 0.98 -3.99 5.52
N GLY A 75 2.00 -4.84 5.41
CA GLY A 75 3.23 -4.72 6.19
C GLY A 75 3.01 -4.72 7.71
N GLY A 76 2.00 -5.46 8.21
CA GLY A 76 1.64 -5.50 9.63
C GLY A 76 0.89 -4.26 10.14
N ARG A 77 0.58 -3.28 9.29
CA ARG A 77 -0.20 -2.09 9.62
C ARG A 77 -1.60 -2.17 9.03
N THR A 78 -2.55 -1.45 9.63
CA THR A 78 -3.93 -1.34 9.17
C THR A 78 -4.19 0.03 8.57
N TYR A 79 -4.87 0.06 7.43
CA TYR A 79 -5.19 1.28 6.67
C TYR A 79 -6.69 1.32 6.38
N ARG A 80 -7.31 2.49 6.50
CA ARG A 80 -8.73 2.70 6.19
C ARG A 80 -8.96 2.63 4.68
N LEU A 81 -10.20 2.35 4.29
CA LEU A 81 -10.57 2.39 2.88
C LEU A 81 -10.27 3.77 2.28
N LEU A 82 -9.72 3.77 1.07
CA LEU A 82 -9.29 4.96 0.32
C LEU A 82 -8.13 5.73 0.96
N GLU A 83 -7.56 5.23 2.06
CA GLU A 83 -6.37 5.83 2.66
C GLU A 83 -5.17 5.65 1.74
N GLU A 84 -4.46 6.76 1.48
CA GLU A 84 -3.18 6.77 0.79
C GLU A 84 -2.04 6.83 1.81
N PHE A 85 -1.03 6.01 1.60
CA PHE A 85 0.15 5.94 2.45
C PHE A 85 1.43 5.77 1.62
N ARG A 86 2.57 6.14 2.18
CA ARG A 86 3.88 6.00 1.54
C ARG A 86 4.71 4.97 2.29
N LEU A 87 5.25 4.01 1.56
CA LEU A 87 6.18 3.01 2.10
C LEU A 87 7.61 3.51 2.02
N SER A 88 7.91 4.20 0.91
CA SER A 88 9.17 4.89 0.67
C SER A 88 8.88 6.23 0.01
N ARG A 89 9.92 6.96 -0.39
CA ARG A 89 9.72 8.23 -1.09
C ARG A 89 9.25 8.05 -2.52
N CYS A 90 9.57 6.91 -3.12
CA CYS A 90 9.16 6.54 -4.47
C CYS A 90 7.87 5.72 -4.48
N GLU A 91 7.57 5.00 -3.41
CA GLU A 91 6.44 4.08 -3.38
C GLU A 91 5.27 4.66 -2.60
N ARG A 92 4.17 4.89 -3.32
CA ARG A 92 2.88 5.27 -2.74
C ARG A 92 1.91 4.12 -2.92
N CYS A 93 1.13 3.85 -1.87
CA CYS A 93 0.08 2.86 -1.89
C CYS A 93 -1.26 3.45 -1.48
N ARG A 94 -2.34 2.79 -1.89
CA ARG A 94 -3.71 3.14 -1.55
C ARG A 94 -4.51 1.90 -1.19
N CYS A 95 -5.27 1.96 -0.11
CA CYS A 95 -6.24 0.94 0.22
C CYS A 95 -7.49 1.11 -0.66
N GLY A 96 -7.76 0.16 -1.54
CA GLY A 96 -8.93 0.18 -2.43
C GLY A 96 -10.23 -0.15 -1.72
N ALA A 97 -11.36 0.20 -2.34
CA ALA A 97 -12.70 -0.11 -1.84
C ALA A 97 -12.95 -1.64 -1.74
N ASN A 98 -12.26 -2.43 -2.56
CA ASN A 98 -12.27 -3.89 -2.53
C ASN A 98 -11.41 -4.49 -1.38
N ARG A 99 -10.77 -3.64 -0.56
CA ARG A 99 -9.90 -4.01 0.57
C ARG A 99 -8.56 -4.63 0.16
N GLU A 100 -8.11 -4.34 -1.05
CA GLU A 100 -6.77 -4.65 -1.53
C GLU A 100 -5.90 -3.40 -1.52
N VAL A 101 -4.59 -3.57 -1.36
CA VAL A 101 -3.64 -2.47 -1.42
C VAL A 101 -3.07 -2.39 -2.83
N TYR A 102 -3.17 -1.20 -3.41
CA TYR A 102 -2.62 -0.87 -4.71
C TYR A 102 -1.41 0.04 -4.51
N CYS A 103 -0.23 -0.44 -4.87
CA CYS A 103 1.02 0.32 -4.79
C CYS A 103 1.49 0.74 -6.18
N SER A 104 1.97 1.97 -6.28
CA SER A 104 2.61 2.54 -7.46
C SER A 104 4.00 3.02 -7.06
N ILE A 105 5.01 2.57 -7.80
CA ILE A 105 6.38 3.07 -7.69
C ILE A 105 6.51 4.24 -8.67
N SER A 106 7.06 5.35 -8.19
CA SER A 106 7.31 6.53 -9.00
C SER A 106 8.54 6.30 -9.85
N ASP A 107 8.38 6.32 -11.17
CA ASP A 107 9.50 6.35 -12.10
C ASP A 107 10.09 7.75 -12.15
N CYS A 108 11.42 7.83 -12.07
CA CYS A 108 12.11 9.10 -12.12
C CYS A 108 12.40 9.53 -13.55
N PRO A 109 12.15 10.80 -13.91
CA PRO A 109 12.55 11.30 -15.21
C PRO A 109 14.07 11.26 -15.34
N ALA A 110 14.56 11.06 -16.57
CA ALA A 110 15.98 11.11 -16.85
C ALA A 110 16.54 12.50 -16.45
N PRO A 111 17.62 12.55 -15.65
CA PRO A 111 18.25 13.81 -15.27
C PRO A 111 18.67 14.63 -16.49
N GLN A 112 18.47 15.94 -16.42
CA GLN A 112 18.91 16.90 -17.45
C GLN A 112 20.35 17.38 -17.25
N CYS A 113 21.07 16.74 -16.32
CA CYS A 113 22.43 17.10 -15.94
C CYS A 113 23.28 15.85 -15.86
N VAL A 114 24.60 16.03 -15.99
CA VAL A 114 25.58 14.96 -15.86
C VAL A 114 26.03 14.71 -14.42
N ASN A 115 25.66 15.61 -13.50
CA ASN A 115 25.99 15.55 -12.07
C ASN A 115 24.74 15.62 -11.15
N PRO A 116 23.77 14.70 -11.30
CA PRO A 116 22.61 14.65 -10.42
C PRO A 116 22.99 14.35 -8.97
N THR A 117 22.32 15.00 -8.02
CA THR A 117 22.47 14.72 -6.58
C THR A 117 21.27 13.94 -6.04
N TYR A 118 21.54 12.88 -5.27
CA TYR A 118 20.53 12.11 -4.56
C TYR A 118 20.37 12.66 -3.15
N GLU A 119 19.20 13.22 -2.85
CA GLU A 119 18.91 13.70 -1.52
C GLU A 119 18.17 12.63 -0.72
N PRO A 120 18.44 12.51 0.60
CA PRO A 120 17.73 11.56 1.44
C PRO A 120 16.23 11.72 1.31
N ASN A 121 15.72 12.96 1.18
CA ASN A 121 14.31 13.35 1.18
C ASN A 121 13.55 13.28 -0.16
N HIS A 122 14.23 12.94 -1.25
CA HIS A 122 13.63 12.90 -2.57
C HIS A 122 13.61 11.48 -3.13
N CYS A 123 12.57 11.15 -3.91
CA CYS A 123 12.58 9.91 -4.69
C CYS A 123 13.60 9.99 -5.83
N CYS A 124 13.58 11.12 -6.54
CA CYS A 124 14.34 11.29 -7.77
C CYS A 124 15.57 12.16 -7.58
N PRO A 125 16.62 11.92 -8.39
CA PRO A 125 17.79 12.79 -8.43
C PRO A 125 17.42 14.21 -8.82
N VAL A 126 18.14 15.19 -8.25
CA VAL A 126 17.91 16.62 -8.50
C VAL A 126 19.15 17.23 -9.14
N CYS A 127 18.95 18.02 -10.19
CA CYS A 127 19.97 18.83 -10.85
C CYS A 127 19.97 20.25 -10.23
N ARG A 128 20.74 20.47 -9.16
CA ARG A 128 20.76 21.75 -8.44
C ARG A 128 21.14 22.95 -9.31
N SER A 129 22.12 22.75 -10.20
CA SER A 129 22.62 23.79 -11.10
C SER A 129 21.88 23.84 -12.44
N GLY A 130 20.73 23.18 -12.54
CA GLY A 130 19.99 23.07 -13.80
C GLY A 130 20.67 22.15 -14.83
N PRO A 131 20.25 22.23 -16.10
CA PRO A 131 20.80 21.41 -17.16
C PRO A 131 22.27 21.72 -17.45
N ASN A 132 23.09 20.69 -17.68
CA ASN A 132 24.52 20.83 -17.94
C ASN A 132 25.07 19.64 -18.73
N CYS A 133 26.31 19.76 -19.18
CA CYS A 133 27.01 18.73 -19.95
C CYS A 133 28.51 18.73 -19.64
N PHE A 134 29.22 17.68 -20.06
CA PHE A 134 30.68 17.58 -19.95
C PHE A 134 31.39 18.29 -21.11
N ALA A 135 32.30 19.20 -20.80
CA ALA A 135 33.32 19.70 -21.72
C ALA A 135 34.68 19.09 -21.30
N GLY A 136 35.02 17.94 -21.87
CA GLY A 136 36.15 17.13 -21.40
C GLY A 136 35.92 16.66 -19.96
N ASN A 137 36.76 17.12 -19.02
CA ASN A 137 36.65 16.78 -17.59
C ASN A 137 35.89 17.83 -16.75
N ARG A 138 35.38 18.90 -17.36
CA ARG A 138 34.65 19.97 -16.65
C ARG A 138 33.17 19.90 -16.97
N VAL A 139 32.33 20.33 -16.03
CA VAL A 139 30.89 20.48 -16.24
C VAL A 139 30.59 21.95 -16.55
N ILE A 140 29.88 22.21 -17.64
CA ILE A 140 29.46 23.56 -18.05
C ILE A 140 27.92 23.66 -18.08
N PRO A 141 27.34 24.83 -17.73
CA PRO A 141 25.89 25.03 -17.77
C PRO A 141 25.38 25.00 -19.21
N ALA A 142 24.15 24.51 -19.42
CA ALA A 142 23.50 24.59 -20.72
C ALA A 142 23.02 26.01 -21.02
N GLY A 143 23.04 26.41 -22.29
CA GLY A 143 22.62 27.73 -22.75
C GLY A 143 23.73 28.79 -22.80
N GLU A 144 24.92 28.48 -22.29
CA GLU A 144 26.09 29.37 -22.33
C GLU A 144 27.24 28.77 -23.16
N ARG A 145 28.01 29.64 -23.82
CA ARG A 145 29.28 29.30 -24.47
C ARG A 145 30.42 29.64 -23.51
N VAL A 146 31.24 28.64 -23.17
CA VAL A 146 32.31 28.78 -22.18
C VAL A 146 33.66 28.52 -22.85
N SER A 147 34.60 29.47 -22.71
CA SER A 147 35.98 29.27 -23.14
C SER A 147 36.70 28.36 -22.14
N ILE A 148 37.10 27.17 -22.59
CA ILE A 148 37.85 26.21 -21.78
C ILE A 148 39.33 26.56 -21.77
N ASP A 149 39.86 26.98 -22.93
CA ASP A 149 41.25 27.43 -23.14
C ASP A 149 41.24 28.68 -24.04
N GLU A 150 42.40 29.34 -24.22
CA GLU A 150 42.55 30.52 -25.09
C GLU A 150 42.04 30.32 -26.53
N ARG A 151 41.93 29.05 -26.95
CA ARG A 151 41.59 28.67 -28.32
C ARG A 151 40.31 27.85 -28.44
N THR A 152 39.70 27.43 -27.34
CA THR A 152 38.63 26.42 -27.37
C THR A 152 37.39 26.92 -26.63
N THR A 153 36.28 27.05 -27.34
CA THR A 153 34.98 27.43 -26.80
C THR A 153 34.03 26.24 -26.86
N CYS A 154 33.47 25.82 -25.73
CA CYS A 154 32.54 24.70 -25.65
C CYS A 154 31.14 25.15 -25.22
N TYR A 155 30.11 24.46 -25.71
CA TYR A 155 28.72 24.69 -25.34
C TYR A 155 27.90 23.40 -25.37
N CYS A 156 26.85 23.33 -24.53
CA CYS A 156 25.94 22.19 -24.55
C CYS A 156 24.98 22.27 -25.74
N THR A 157 24.78 21.14 -26.41
CA THR A 157 23.76 20.96 -27.44
C THR A 157 22.58 20.16 -26.89
N TYR A 158 21.44 20.20 -27.56
CA TYR A 158 20.26 19.39 -27.22
C TYR A 158 20.16 18.19 -28.16
N ARG A 159 19.59 17.09 -27.68
CA ARG A 159 19.29 15.90 -28.50
C ARG A 159 18.11 16.18 -29.42
N ASP A 160 18.26 15.87 -30.71
CA ASP A 160 17.26 16.14 -31.75
C ASP A 160 15.85 15.72 -31.35
N GLY A 161 14.92 16.67 -31.40
CA GLY A 161 13.49 16.46 -31.06
C GLY A 161 13.17 16.38 -29.56
N THR A 162 14.16 16.53 -28.67
CA THR A 162 13.95 16.49 -27.21
C THR A 162 14.61 17.69 -26.53
N TRP A 163 14.01 18.20 -25.45
CA TRP A 163 14.62 19.25 -24.61
C TRP A 163 15.73 18.71 -23.69
N HIS A 164 16.34 17.57 -24.05
CA HIS A 164 17.40 16.95 -23.27
C HIS A 164 18.78 17.38 -23.76
N THR A 165 19.63 17.85 -22.85
CA THR A 165 21.01 18.20 -23.17
C THR A 165 21.81 16.96 -23.55
N HIS A 166 22.67 17.10 -24.56
CA HIS A 166 23.63 16.06 -24.90
C HIS A 166 24.65 15.96 -23.76
N PRO A 167 25.00 14.75 -23.26
CA PRO A 167 25.91 14.61 -22.12
C PRO A 167 27.30 15.18 -22.37
N GLN A 168 27.69 15.31 -23.64
CA GLN A 168 28.97 15.83 -24.09
C GLN A 168 28.75 17.15 -24.83
N ALA A 169 29.50 18.18 -24.46
CA ALA A 169 29.51 19.49 -25.09
C ALA A 169 30.10 19.41 -26.50
N THR A 170 29.68 20.34 -27.35
CA THR A 170 30.33 20.61 -28.63
C THR A 170 31.36 21.72 -28.44
N CYS A 171 32.58 21.49 -28.91
CA CYS A 171 33.70 22.42 -28.75
C CYS A 171 34.21 22.91 -30.11
N GLU A 172 34.33 24.21 -30.26
CA GLU A 172 34.86 24.91 -31.44
C GLU A 172 36.25 25.46 -31.12
N GLN A 173 37.20 25.31 -32.05
CA GLN A 173 38.52 25.93 -31.94
C GLN A 173 38.58 27.20 -32.78
N HIS A 174 39.02 28.30 -32.19
CA HIS A 174 39.28 29.55 -32.90
C HIS A 174 40.69 29.55 -33.50
N SER A 175 40.89 29.99 -34.74
CA SER A 175 42.23 30.28 -35.26
C SER A 175 42.73 31.61 -34.71
N LYS A 176 44.01 31.70 -34.29
CA LYS A 176 44.65 33.00 -34.00
C LYS A 176 44.46 33.93 -35.21
N PRO A 177 44.15 35.22 -35.02
CA PRO A 177 44.30 36.18 -36.11
C PRO A 177 45.75 36.05 -36.63
N GLY A 178 45.89 35.78 -37.93
CA GLY A 178 47.20 35.73 -38.57
C GLY A 178 47.96 37.04 -38.33
N PRO A 179 49.30 37.01 -38.28
CA PRO A 179 50.09 38.23 -38.11
C PRO A 179 49.67 39.24 -39.18
N THR A 180 49.31 40.44 -38.73
CA THR A 180 49.01 41.58 -39.60
C THR A 180 50.21 41.80 -40.52
N PRO A 181 50.06 41.73 -41.85
CA PRO A 181 51.17 42.02 -42.74
C PRO A 181 51.60 43.49 -42.56
N SER A 182 52.91 43.69 -42.35
CA SER A 182 53.59 44.98 -42.15
C SER A 182 53.40 45.96 -43.30
#